data_AF-A0A928Q200-F1
#
_entry.id   AF-A0A928Q200-F1
#
_cell.length_a   1.000
_cell.length_b   1.000
_cell.length_c   1.000
_cell.angle_alpha   90.00
_cell.angle_beta   90.00
_cell.angle_gamma   90.00
#
_symmetry.space_group_name_H-M   'P 1'
#
loop_
_entity.id
_entity.type
_entity.pdbx_description
1 polymer ?
#
loop_
_entity_poly.entity_id
_entity_poly.type
_entity_poly.pdbx_seq_one_letter_code
_entity_poly.pdbx_strand_id
1 'polypeptide(L)'
;MTPNKKKAPTEAPQAVNPLPSGGALAGIPEKNRLLIPVLLAIVAIPLLVHLVIIDVNPDEVPLIGLATYGDFFSQSKAFLLFIVILLIFVFGILFRKTLFQKADQIPPAYLAASGVFMLLTLLSAVFSEYRSIAFWGVHDRAEGAVILCCYIILFLYSFSVCRTERDTQHLVVALGIATVISSVIGFFQYIGHDLLFTGLGKALVISPWDYDKVTNLSSMSESGRLYGTFYHWNYAGSFAAITVPIFLVLALNAKSWRSRILLGCVTLTALWILIGSTSRAGLIGVAVAFIFGLIVFAKMIIKHWRLSLSCIAIVFVAVIGLNIASNGQLFARIPTLFSDIISVFQTSKQADYLSKLPVKDVSVQNHTATVVTQSGDTLKANLTEENLTFQDGNGQTVKMEKKNGAFRTTDKRFQNLSVNFVAMGLNGNSIGMCINVDNQPQFFFRIDSNYNLQLTNSTGTAKIDSLETPPSFGFAGKETIGSARGYIWSRSLPMVSKHLLLGAGPDTFVLNFPQNDLLGKYWAYGTTNMLVDKPHNLYLQILLGEGCIALLAFLTIVILYLFDSIRLYALKKTYLPREILASAICLGITGYLGAGLFNDSVVSVAPVFWILLGAGIALNLQNRKERLKDLSQQS
;
A
#
# COMPACT_ATOMS: atom_id res chain seq x y z
N MET A 1 21.59 -96.05 -28.57
CA MET A 1 20.12 -96.01 -28.39
C MET A 1 19.88 -95.88 -26.89
N THR A 2 19.31 -94.84 -26.29
CA THR A 2 18.58 -93.64 -26.73
C THR A 2 18.64 -92.69 -25.50
N PRO A 3 18.71 -91.36 -25.67
CA PRO A 3 19.09 -90.43 -24.60
C PRO A 3 17.89 -89.97 -23.77
N ASN A 4 18.12 -89.76 -22.47
CA ASN A 4 17.11 -89.26 -21.54
C ASN A 4 17.12 -87.72 -21.52
N LYS A 5 15.95 -87.11 -21.77
CA LYS A 5 15.74 -85.66 -21.90
C LYS A 5 16.12 -84.91 -20.61
N LYS A 6 17.06 -83.96 -20.72
CA LYS A 6 17.31 -82.91 -19.71
C LYS A 6 16.16 -81.89 -19.75
N LYS A 7 15.53 -81.65 -18.59
CA LYS A 7 14.68 -80.48 -18.33
C LYS A 7 15.53 -79.21 -18.32
N ALA A 8 15.08 -78.18 -19.02
CA ALA A 8 15.65 -76.83 -18.98
C ALA A 8 15.35 -76.15 -17.63
N PRO A 9 16.27 -75.33 -17.07
CA PRO A 9 16.00 -74.52 -15.90
C PRO A 9 15.24 -73.23 -16.28
N THR A 10 14.23 -72.93 -15.49
CA THR A 10 13.40 -71.72 -15.48
C THR A 10 14.21 -70.43 -15.39
N GLU A 11 13.91 -69.47 -16.27
CA GLU A 11 14.43 -68.10 -16.26
C GLU A 11 14.04 -67.36 -14.98
N ALA A 12 15.01 -66.67 -14.38
CA ALA A 12 14.79 -65.77 -13.25
C ALA A 12 14.09 -64.48 -13.72
N PRO A 13 13.18 -63.89 -12.93
CA PRO A 13 12.52 -62.64 -13.29
C PRO A 13 13.54 -61.50 -13.35
N GLN A 14 13.54 -60.80 -14.49
CA GLN A 14 14.34 -59.61 -14.75
C GLN A 14 14.10 -58.56 -13.66
N ALA A 15 15.20 -58.06 -13.07
CA ALA A 15 15.17 -56.94 -12.14
C ALA A 15 14.58 -55.71 -12.83
N VAL A 16 13.42 -55.27 -12.35
CA VAL A 16 12.83 -53.97 -12.69
C VAL A 16 13.83 -52.91 -12.21
N ASN A 17 14.40 -52.15 -13.14
CA ASN A 17 15.21 -50.97 -12.83
C ASN A 17 14.44 -50.08 -11.84
N PRO A 18 15.03 -49.69 -10.69
CA PRO A 18 14.38 -48.72 -9.83
C PRO A 18 14.20 -47.41 -10.61
N LEU A 19 12.97 -46.91 -10.64
CA LEU A 19 12.63 -45.58 -11.13
C LEU A 19 13.63 -44.56 -10.57
N PRO A 20 14.12 -43.60 -11.37
CA PRO A 20 15.04 -42.59 -10.88
C PRO A 20 14.36 -41.79 -9.76
N SER A 21 14.89 -41.91 -8.55
CA SER A 21 14.46 -41.20 -7.33
C SER A 21 14.84 -39.71 -7.33
N GLY A 22 14.86 -39.09 -8.51
CA GLY A 22 15.19 -37.70 -8.71
C GLY A 22 13.93 -36.84 -8.79
N GLY A 23 13.20 -36.68 -7.68
CA GLY A 23 12.19 -35.61 -7.60
C GLY A 23 12.86 -34.24 -7.77
N ALA A 24 12.12 -33.21 -8.18
CA ALA A 24 12.64 -31.86 -8.47
C ALA A 24 13.43 -31.16 -7.33
N LEU A 25 13.46 -31.77 -6.14
CA LEU A 25 14.18 -31.29 -4.95
C LEU A 25 15.42 -32.15 -4.61
N ALA A 26 15.72 -33.21 -5.38
CA ALA A 26 16.87 -34.08 -5.15
C ALA A 26 18.17 -33.27 -5.27
N GLY A 27 19.02 -33.33 -4.24
CA GLY A 27 20.29 -32.58 -4.16
C GLY A 27 20.26 -31.27 -3.35
N ILE A 28 19.09 -30.73 -3.01
CA ILE A 28 19.00 -29.57 -2.10
C ILE A 28 18.95 -30.09 -0.65
N PRO A 29 19.87 -29.67 0.26
CA PRO A 29 19.79 -30.03 1.67
C PRO A 29 18.42 -29.67 2.26
N GLU A 30 17.81 -30.53 3.08
CA GLU A 30 16.45 -30.32 3.61
C GLU A 30 16.27 -28.94 4.28
N LYS A 31 17.30 -28.48 5.01
CA LYS A 31 17.30 -27.15 5.65
C LYS A 31 17.14 -26.00 4.64
N ASN A 32 17.64 -26.14 3.41
CA ASN A 32 17.55 -25.12 2.37
C ASN A 32 16.19 -25.19 1.65
N ARG A 33 15.52 -26.36 1.66
CA ARG A 33 14.17 -26.52 1.07
C ARG A 33 13.12 -25.71 1.83
N LEU A 34 13.27 -25.59 3.15
CA LEU A 34 12.38 -24.78 3.99
C LEU A 34 12.35 -23.28 3.62
N LEU A 35 13.37 -22.77 2.91
CA LEU A 35 13.42 -21.37 2.50
C LEU A 35 12.57 -21.09 1.23
N ILE A 36 12.20 -22.14 0.47
CA ILE A 36 11.52 -22.01 -0.83
C ILE A 36 10.24 -21.18 -0.76
N PRO A 37 9.29 -21.42 0.19
CA PRO A 37 8.05 -20.65 0.23
C PRO A 37 8.29 -19.13 0.44
N VAL A 38 9.29 -18.80 1.25
CA VAL A 38 9.65 -17.40 1.57
C VAL A 38 10.36 -16.73 0.39
N LEU A 39 11.23 -17.45 -0.32
CA LEU A 39 11.84 -16.95 -1.56
C LEU A 39 10.79 -16.69 -2.64
N LEU A 40 9.84 -17.62 -2.80
CA LEU A 40 8.72 -17.44 -3.71
C LEU A 40 7.92 -16.18 -3.34
N ALA A 41 7.61 -15.99 -2.05
CA ALA A 41 6.87 -14.83 -1.58
C ALA A 41 7.58 -13.49 -1.85
N ILE A 42 8.90 -13.40 -1.60
CA ILE A 42 9.68 -12.17 -1.85
C ILE A 42 9.72 -11.80 -3.34
N VAL A 43 9.78 -12.77 -4.24
CA VAL A 43 9.91 -12.50 -5.69
C VAL A 43 8.55 -12.39 -6.35
N ALA A 44 7.72 -13.41 -6.21
CA ALA A 44 6.52 -13.56 -7.02
C ALA A 44 5.39 -12.63 -6.56
N ILE A 45 5.19 -12.41 -5.26
CA ILE A 45 4.08 -11.56 -4.79
C ILE A 45 4.26 -10.09 -5.24
N PRO A 46 5.43 -9.44 -5.07
CA PRO A 46 5.61 -8.09 -5.58
C PRO A 46 5.43 -7.96 -7.09
N LEU A 47 5.86 -8.97 -7.85
CA LEU A 47 5.91 -8.94 -9.32
C LEU A 47 4.64 -9.42 -10.02
N LEU A 48 3.77 -10.16 -9.34
CA LEU A 48 2.55 -10.71 -9.94
C LEU A 48 1.62 -9.58 -10.38
N VAL A 49 1.18 -9.64 -11.63
CA VAL A 49 0.13 -8.80 -12.19
C VAL A 49 -0.79 -9.72 -12.99
N HIS A 50 -2.05 -9.78 -12.59
CA HIS A 50 -3.06 -10.61 -13.25
C HIS A 50 -4.45 -10.06 -12.97
N LEU A 51 -5.25 -9.91 -14.03
CA LEU A 51 -6.65 -9.48 -13.96
C LEU A 51 -7.49 -10.52 -13.24
N VAL A 52 -8.16 -10.09 -12.19
CA VAL A 52 -9.24 -10.83 -11.53
C VAL A 52 -10.48 -9.95 -11.60
N ILE A 53 -11.53 -10.47 -12.23
CA ILE A 53 -12.84 -9.83 -12.22
C ILE A 53 -13.59 -10.33 -10.99
N ILE A 54 -14.02 -9.42 -10.14
CA ILE A 54 -14.70 -9.70 -8.89
C ILE A 54 -16.07 -9.03 -8.85
N ASP A 55 -17.00 -9.70 -8.21
CA ASP A 55 -18.28 -9.10 -7.80
C ASP A 55 -18.02 -8.25 -6.56
N VAL A 56 -18.39 -6.97 -6.65
CA VAL A 56 -18.18 -6.02 -5.56
C VAL A 56 -19.18 -6.31 -4.45
N ASN A 57 -18.73 -6.24 -3.20
CA ASN A 57 -19.61 -6.44 -2.06
C ASN A 57 -20.80 -5.45 -2.10
N PRO A 58 -22.05 -5.91 -1.88
CA PRO A 58 -23.23 -5.03 -1.88
C PRO A 58 -23.13 -3.78 -1.01
N ASP A 59 -22.36 -3.82 0.09
CA ASP A 59 -22.13 -2.67 0.97
C ASP A 59 -21.22 -1.60 0.33
N GLU A 60 -20.33 -1.99 -0.58
CA GLU A 60 -19.41 -1.10 -1.30
C GLU A 60 -20.04 -0.50 -2.57
N VAL A 61 -20.93 -1.25 -3.24
CA VAL A 61 -21.55 -0.87 -4.52
C VAL A 61 -22.13 0.56 -4.50
N PRO A 62 -22.85 1.02 -3.46
CA PRO A 62 -23.36 2.38 -3.41
C PRO A 62 -22.27 3.45 -3.41
N LEU A 63 -21.12 3.19 -2.79
CA LEU A 63 -20.01 4.14 -2.71
C LEU A 63 -19.22 4.22 -4.00
N ILE A 64 -18.89 3.07 -4.59
CA ILE A 64 -18.03 3.01 -5.78
C ILE A 64 -18.81 3.15 -7.09
N GLY A 65 -20.12 2.86 -7.09
CA GLY A 65 -20.98 2.93 -8.26
C GLY A 65 -20.76 1.83 -9.30
N LEU A 66 -20.15 0.71 -8.91
CA LEU A 66 -19.86 -0.44 -9.78
C LEU A 66 -20.29 -1.74 -9.09
N ALA A 67 -20.94 -2.64 -9.83
CA ALA A 67 -21.31 -3.97 -9.33
C ALA A 67 -20.20 -5.01 -9.54
N THR A 68 -19.37 -4.80 -10.56
CA THR A 68 -18.22 -5.65 -10.89
C THR A 68 -16.98 -4.78 -11.06
N TYR A 69 -15.82 -5.31 -10.66
CA TYR A 69 -14.56 -4.60 -10.74
C TYR A 69 -13.45 -5.51 -11.27
N GLY A 70 -12.60 -4.97 -12.16
CA GLY A 70 -11.42 -5.66 -12.65
C GLY A 70 -10.17 -5.19 -11.92
N ASP A 71 -9.60 -6.02 -11.06
CA ASP A 71 -8.36 -5.72 -10.34
C ASP A 71 -7.17 -6.49 -10.94
N PHE A 72 -6.05 -5.81 -11.18
CA PHE A 72 -4.84 -6.41 -11.74
C PHE A 72 -3.81 -6.84 -10.69
N PHE A 73 -3.96 -6.44 -9.43
CA PHE A 73 -2.86 -6.49 -8.47
C PHE A 73 -3.22 -7.17 -7.16
N SER A 74 -4.15 -6.60 -6.41
CA SER A 74 -4.37 -6.95 -5.01
C SER A 74 -4.94 -8.36 -4.84
N GLN A 75 -5.96 -8.72 -5.62
CA GLN A 75 -6.65 -10.01 -5.55
C GLN A 75 -5.74 -11.18 -5.95
N SER A 76 -5.03 -11.06 -7.09
CA SER A 76 -4.12 -12.10 -7.56
C SER A 76 -2.95 -12.31 -6.61
N LYS A 77 -2.44 -11.24 -5.99
CA LYS A 77 -1.38 -11.31 -4.97
C LYS A 77 -1.86 -11.91 -3.66
N ALA A 78 -3.06 -11.57 -3.20
CA ALA A 78 -3.68 -12.19 -2.03
C ALA A 78 -3.86 -13.69 -2.25
N PHE A 79 -4.32 -14.08 -3.43
CA PHE A 79 -4.43 -15.50 -3.81
C PHE A 79 -3.08 -16.22 -3.84
N LEU A 80 -2.04 -15.63 -4.42
CA LEU A 80 -0.69 -16.21 -4.39
C LEU A 80 -0.16 -16.33 -2.96
N LEU A 81 -0.44 -15.36 -2.10
CA LEU A 81 -0.08 -15.44 -0.68
C LEU A 81 -0.76 -16.63 0.00
N PHE A 82 -2.03 -16.92 -0.28
CA PHE A 82 -2.69 -18.13 0.21
C PHE A 82 -1.97 -19.40 -0.20
N ILE A 83 -1.57 -19.51 -1.48
CA ILE A 83 -0.79 -20.64 -1.98
C ILE A 83 0.53 -20.76 -1.21
N VAL A 84 1.23 -19.64 -0.98
CA VAL A 84 2.47 -19.63 -0.18
C VAL A 84 2.23 -20.13 1.24
N ILE A 85 1.14 -19.72 1.90
CA ILE A 85 0.79 -20.21 3.24
C ILE A 85 0.48 -21.71 3.24
N LEU A 86 -0.24 -22.21 2.24
CA LEU A 86 -0.47 -23.66 2.07
C LEU A 86 0.85 -24.41 1.90
N LEU A 87 1.78 -23.88 1.09
CA LEU A 87 3.12 -24.45 0.95
C LEU A 87 3.88 -24.42 2.28
N ILE A 88 3.77 -23.37 3.08
CA ILE A 88 4.36 -23.30 4.42
C ILE A 88 3.82 -24.41 5.32
N PHE A 89 2.51 -24.68 5.31
CA PHE A 89 1.93 -25.78 6.07
C PHE A 89 2.42 -27.14 5.59
N VAL A 90 2.44 -27.38 4.28
CA VAL A 90 2.94 -28.63 3.69
C VAL A 90 4.41 -28.86 4.07
N PHE A 91 5.26 -27.85 3.88
CA PHE A 91 6.68 -27.94 4.25
C PHE A 91 6.87 -28.09 5.75
N GLY A 92 6.04 -27.43 6.57
CA GLY A 92 6.04 -27.55 8.02
C GLY A 92 5.71 -28.96 8.50
N ILE A 93 4.78 -29.65 7.83
CA ILE A 93 4.44 -31.05 8.11
C ILE A 93 5.57 -31.98 7.66
N LEU A 94 6.03 -31.85 6.40
CA LEU A 94 7.06 -32.71 5.81
C LEU A 94 8.40 -32.60 6.55
N PHE A 95 8.79 -31.40 6.96
CA PHE A 95 10.08 -31.12 7.58
C PHE A 95 9.96 -30.74 9.07
N ARG A 96 8.92 -31.23 9.76
CA ARG A 96 8.61 -30.86 11.15
C ARG A 96 9.82 -30.93 12.11
N LYS A 97 10.59 -32.02 12.05
CA LYS A 97 11.75 -32.22 12.93
C LYS A 97 12.77 -31.11 12.73
N THR A 98 13.04 -30.79 11.46
CA THR A 98 13.97 -29.74 11.10
C THR A 98 13.40 -28.39 11.54
N LEU A 99 12.16 -28.05 11.17
CA LEU A 99 11.53 -26.76 11.48
C LEU A 99 11.52 -26.47 12.99
N PHE A 100 11.04 -27.40 13.82
CA PHE A 100 10.84 -27.17 15.25
C PHE A 100 12.14 -27.18 16.08
N GLN A 101 13.30 -27.58 15.54
CA GLN A 101 14.60 -27.42 16.24
C GLN A 101 14.91 -25.99 16.69
N LYS A 102 14.34 -24.98 16.01
CA LYS A 102 14.50 -23.56 16.35
C LYS A 102 13.22 -22.89 16.86
N ALA A 103 12.08 -23.57 16.83
CA ALA A 103 10.80 -22.97 17.24
C ALA A 103 10.84 -22.53 18.71
N ASP A 104 11.48 -23.33 19.56
CA ASP A 104 11.66 -23.03 21.00
C ASP A 104 12.60 -21.84 21.27
N GLN A 105 13.24 -21.29 20.23
CA GLN A 105 14.12 -20.13 20.33
C GLN A 105 13.42 -18.81 20.00
N ILE A 106 12.16 -18.83 19.53
CA ILE A 106 11.40 -17.60 19.34
C ILE A 106 11.17 -16.98 20.73
N PRO A 107 11.61 -15.74 20.97
CA PRO A 107 11.35 -15.09 22.26
C PRO A 107 9.83 -15.03 22.54
N PRO A 108 9.37 -15.43 23.75
CA PRO A 108 7.94 -15.50 24.07
C PRO A 108 7.17 -14.21 23.82
N ALA A 109 7.83 -13.05 23.95
CA ALA A 109 7.23 -11.76 23.67
C ALA A 109 6.78 -11.61 22.21
N TYR A 110 7.54 -12.12 21.24
CA TYR A 110 7.13 -12.10 19.83
C TYR A 110 5.95 -13.03 19.58
N LEU A 111 5.96 -14.25 20.16
CA LEU A 111 4.84 -15.18 20.04
C LEU A 111 3.56 -14.62 20.66
N ALA A 112 3.66 -14.06 21.87
CA ALA A 112 2.54 -13.45 22.57
C ALA A 112 1.98 -12.26 21.78
N ALA A 113 2.84 -11.34 21.33
CA ALA A 113 2.40 -10.20 20.54
C ALA A 113 1.79 -10.62 19.19
N SER A 114 2.37 -11.59 18.49
CA SER A 114 1.80 -12.16 17.26
C SER A 114 0.43 -12.82 17.50
N GLY A 115 0.30 -13.59 18.57
CA GLY A 115 -0.96 -14.25 18.94
C GLY A 115 -2.04 -13.24 19.32
N VAL A 116 -1.69 -12.22 20.10
CA VAL A 116 -2.60 -11.10 20.44
C VAL A 116 -3.00 -10.35 19.18
N PHE A 117 -2.07 -10.00 18.30
CA PHE A 117 -2.39 -9.32 17.04
C PHE A 117 -3.40 -10.14 16.23
N MET A 118 -3.11 -11.41 15.94
CA MET A 118 -4.01 -12.27 15.17
C MET A 118 -5.38 -12.46 15.83
N LEU A 119 -5.41 -12.67 17.14
CA LEU A 119 -6.66 -12.84 17.89
C LEU A 119 -7.52 -11.58 17.77
N LEU A 120 -6.94 -10.40 18.00
CA LEU A 120 -7.67 -9.14 17.95
C LEU A 120 -8.12 -8.81 16.52
N THR A 121 -7.29 -9.09 15.50
CA THR A 121 -7.69 -8.98 14.09
C THR A 121 -8.89 -9.87 13.75
N LEU A 122 -8.90 -11.13 14.20
CA LEU A 122 -10.02 -12.05 13.96
C LEU A 122 -11.27 -11.64 14.73
N LEU A 123 -11.14 -11.27 16.01
CA LEU A 123 -12.28 -10.78 16.80
C LEU A 123 -12.86 -9.50 16.19
N SER A 124 -12.01 -8.58 15.75
CA SER A 124 -12.42 -7.39 15.02
C SER A 124 -13.27 -7.72 13.80
N ALA A 125 -12.84 -8.67 12.97
CA ALA A 125 -13.62 -9.09 11.81
C ALA A 125 -14.94 -9.79 12.17
N VAL A 126 -14.96 -10.61 13.23
CA VAL A 126 -16.18 -11.26 13.73
C VAL A 126 -17.21 -10.23 14.21
N PHE A 127 -16.76 -9.19 14.90
CA PHE A 127 -17.64 -8.16 15.49
C PHE A 127 -17.87 -6.94 14.59
N SER A 128 -17.27 -6.90 13.40
CA SER A 128 -17.49 -5.84 12.42
C SER A 128 -18.94 -5.82 11.91
N GLU A 129 -19.44 -4.63 11.60
CA GLU A 129 -20.70 -4.45 10.86
C GLU A 129 -20.60 -5.06 9.44
N TYR A 130 -19.42 -4.95 8.82
CA TYR A 130 -19.14 -5.38 7.45
C TYR A 130 -18.30 -6.66 7.43
N ARG A 131 -18.77 -7.72 8.11
CA ARG A 131 -18.00 -8.96 8.37
C ARG A 131 -17.32 -9.54 7.12
N SER A 132 -18.03 -9.62 6.00
CA SER A 132 -17.48 -10.21 4.77
C SER A 132 -16.22 -9.46 4.31
N ILE A 133 -16.31 -8.13 4.25
CA ILE A 133 -15.20 -7.25 3.91
C ILE A 133 -14.12 -7.32 4.98
N ALA A 134 -14.50 -7.38 6.26
CA ALA A 134 -13.54 -7.48 7.35
C ALA A 134 -12.68 -8.76 7.30
N PHE A 135 -13.21 -9.86 6.77
CA PHE A 135 -12.45 -11.11 6.59
C PHE A 135 -11.61 -11.12 5.32
N TRP A 136 -12.16 -10.66 4.20
CA TRP A 136 -11.57 -10.85 2.86
C TRP A 136 -10.90 -9.61 2.27
N GLY A 137 -11.25 -8.43 2.76
CA GLY A 137 -10.82 -7.14 2.27
C GLY A 137 -11.79 -6.53 1.25
N VAL A 138 -11.58 -5.25 0.96
CA VAL A 138 -12.32 -4.53 -0.10
C VAL A 138 -11.82 -4.97 -1.48
N HIS A 139 -12.65 -4.68 -2.49
CA HIS A 139 -12.49 -5.15 -3.87
C HIS A 139 -11.07 -4.94 -4.45
N ASP A 140 -10.39 -3.83 -4.18
CA ASP A 140 -9.09 -3.49 -4.79
C ASP A 140 -7.89 -3.52 -3.82
N ARG A 141 -8.07 -4.03 -2.59
CA ARG A 141 -7.00 -4.19 -1.60
C ARG A 141 -6.81 -5.62 -1.11
N ALA A 142 -7.90 -6.36 -0.94
CA ALA A 142 -7.88 -7.74 -0.43
C ALA A 142 -7.07 -7.88 0.89
N GLU A 143 -7.12 -6.90 1.80
CA GLU A 143 -6.36 -6.89 3.06
C GLU A 143 -7.26 -7.13 4.29
N GLY A 144 -8.17 -8.09 4.19
CA GLY A 144 -8.98 -8.53 5.32
C GLY A 144 -8.19 -9.31 6.38
N ALA A 145 -8.87 -9.69 7.47
CA ALA A 145 -8.31 -10.40 8.61
C ALA A 145 -7.51 -11.65 8.24
N VAL A 146 -7.94 -12.38 7.21
CA VAL A 146 -7.27 -13.61 6.80
C VAL A 146 -5.87 -13.30 6.25
N ILE A 147 -5.75 -12.27 5.42
CA ILE A 147 -4.48 -11.87 4.80
C ILE A 147 -3.52 -11.28 5.84
N LEU A 148 -4.04 -10.52 6.81
CA LEU A 148 -3.26 -10.05 7.96
C LEU A 148 -2.74 -11.21 8.81
N CYS A 149 -3.52 -12.27 9.01
CA CYS A 149 -3.05 -13.50 9.67
C CYS A 149 -1.95 -14.21 8.85
N CYS A 150 -2.07 -14.25 7.53
CA CYS A 150 -1.03 -14.78 6.64
C CYS A 150 0.31 -14.05 6.82
N TYR A 151 0.29 -12.74 7.04
CA TYR A 151 1.49 -11.96 7.30
C TYR A 151 2.21 -12.37 8.59
N ILE A 152 1.47 -12.61 9.67
CA ILE A 152 2.05 -13.09 10.94
C ILE A 152 2.62 -14.50 10.78
N ILE A 153 1.94 -15.38 10.04
CA ILE A 153 2.45 -16.72 9.74
C ILE A 153 3.75 -16.63 8.93
N LEU A 154 3.80 -15.78 7.90
CA LEU A 154 5.02 -15.53 7.13
C LEU A 154 6.16 -15.05 8.03
N PHE A 155 5.89 -14.09 8.91
CA PHE A 155 6.85 -13.56 9.86
C PHE A 155 7.46 -14.64 10.78
N LEU A 156 6.62 -15.43 11.44
CA LEU A 156 7.05 -16.50 12.36
C LEU A 156 7.78 -17.62 11.61
N TYR A 157 7.32 -17.95 10.41
CA TYR A 157 7.96 -18.95 9.56
C TYR A 157 9.35 -18.46 9.10
N SER A 158 9.46 -17.23 8.60
CA SER A 158 10.74 -16.62 8.19
C SER A 158 11.76 -16.60 9.33
N PHE A 159 11.34 -16.27 10.56
CA PHE A 159 12.22 -16.39 11.73
C PHE A 159 12.75 -17.82 11.90
N SER A 160 11.88 -18.82 11.78
CA SER A 160 12.19 -20.23 12.05
C SER A 160 13.10 -20.88 10.99
N VAL A 161 13.00 -20.42 9.74
CA VAL A 161 13.75 -20.98 8.60
C VAL A 161 15.04 -20.24 8.29
N CYS A 162 15.19 -18.96 8.66
CA CYS A 162 16.44 -18.22 8.50
C CYS A 162 17.46 -18.64 9.55
N ARG A 163 18.29 -19.64 9.24
CA ARG A 163 19.18 -20.27 10.22
C ARG A 163 20.60 -19.75 10.21
N THR A 164 21.04 -19.28 9.06
CA THR A 164 22.40 -18.87 8.78
C THR A 164 22.42 -17.52 8.08
N GLU A 165 23.59 -16.88 8.07
CA GLU A 165 23.84 -15.69 7.26
C GLU A 165 23.50 -15.95 5.78
N ARG A 166 23.83 -17.15 5.27
CA ARG A 166 23.61 -17.53 3.87
C ARG A 166 22.13 -17.60 3.50
N ASP A 167 21.29 -18.11 4.39
CA ASP A 167 19.84 -18.16 4.16
C ASP A 167 19.28 -16.74 3.97
N THR A 168 19.76 -15.80 4.78
CA THR A 168 19.32 -14.41 4.68
C THR A 168 19.91 -13.69 3.47
N GLN A 169 21.14 -14.04 3.05
CA GLN A 169 21.70 -13.57 1.78
C GLN A 169 20.85 -14.02 0.58
N HIS A 170 20.29 -15.24 0.60
CA HIS A 170 19.37 -15.68 -0.44
C HIS A 170 18.08 -14.83 -0.50
N LEU A 171 17.52 -14.43 0.65
CA LEU A 171 16.39 -13.51 0.70
C LEU A 171 16.73 -12.14 0.09
N VAL A 172 17.93 -11.61 0.38
CA VAL A 172 18.40 -10.33 -0.20
C VAL A 172 18.61 -10.44 -1.71
N VAL A 173 19.13 -11.56 -2.20
CA VAL A 173 19.26 -11.80 -3.66
C VAL A 173 17.87 -11.84 -4.32
N ALA A 174 16.92 -12.56 -3.72
CA ALA A 174 15.53 -12.59 -4.17
C ALA A 174 14.90 -11.19 -4.21
N LEU A 175 15.11 -10.39 -3.16
CA LEU A 175 14.66 -9.00 -3.09
C LEU A 175 15.28 -8.15 -4.21
N GLY A 176 16.56 -8.38 -4.52
CA GLY A 176 17.28 -7.68 -5.58
C GLY A 176 16.71 -7.98 -6.96
N ILE A 177 16.34 -9.24 -7.22
CA ILE A 177 15.66 -9.66 -8.45
C ILE A 177 14.33 -8.94 -8.59
N ALA A 178 13.49 -8.95 -7.54
CA ALA A 178 12.21 -8.23 -7.54
C ALA A 178 12.38 -6.73 -7.80
N THR A 179 13.40 -6.13 -7.18
CA THR A 179 13.74 -4.71 -7.35
C THR A 179 14.14 -4.39 -8.79
N VAL A 180 15.03 -5.18 -9.40
CA VAL A 180 15.49 -4.96 -10.78
C VAL A 180 14.34 -5.13 -11.77
N ILE A 181 13.54 -6.19 -11.65
CA ILE A 181 12.41 -6.42 -12.57
C ILE A 181 11.38 -5.29 -12.45
N SER A 182 11.01 -4.91 -11.23
CA SER A 182 10.06 -3.81 -10.98
C SER A 182 10.58 -2.48 -11.53
N SER A 183 11.88 -2.21 -11.39
CA SER A 183 12.54 -1.01 -11.93
C SER A 183 12.52 -0.98 -13.45
N VAL A 184 12.73 -2.12 -14.11
CA VAL A 184 12.69 -2.20 -15.58
C VAL A 184 11.27 -1.94 -16.08
N ILE A 185 10.26 -2.58 -15.50
CA ILE A 185 8.85 -2.31 -15.83
C ILE A 185 8.51 -0.83 -15.59
N GLY A 186 8.92 -0.30 -14.44
CA GLY A 186 8.71 1.10 -14.08
C GLY A 186 9.40 2.10 -15.00
N PHE A 187 10.55 1.75 -15.59
CA PHE A 187 11.22 2.60 -16.58
C PHE A 187 10.34 2.81 -17.82
N PHE A 188 9.75 1.74 -18.34
CA PHE A 188 8.86 1.82 -19.49
C PHE A 188 7.56 2.56 -19.19
N GLN A 189 7.01 2.40 -17.97
CA GLN A 189 5.88 3.20 -17.49
C GLN A 189 6.21 4.70 -17.47
N TYR A 190 7.38 5.06 -16.93
CA TYR A 190 7.79 6.45 -16.77
C TYR A 190 7.90 7.19 -18.11
N ILE A 191 8.40 6.53 -19.17
CA ILE A 191 8.51 7.12 -20.50
C ILE A 191 7.21 7.04 -21.33
N GLY A 192 6.11 6.55 -20.74
CA GLY A 192 4.79 6.48 -21.39
C GLY A 192 4.53 5.23 -22.23
N HIS A 193 5.36 4.19 -22.11
CA HIS A 193 5.25 2.93 -22.84
C HIS A 193 4.99 1.75 -21.90
N ASP A 194 3.90 1.75 -21.13
CA ASP A 194 3.63 0.71 -20.14
C ASP A 194 3.59 -0.71 -20.74
N LEU A 195 4.61 -1.52 -20.40
CA LEU A 195 4.76 -2.88 -20.92
C LEU A 195 3.56 -3.78 -20.59
N LEU A 196 2.90 -3.55 -19.44
CA LEU A 196 1.76 -4.35 -18.99
C LEU A 196 0.56 -4.22 -19.95
N PHE A 197 0.48 -3.12 -20.71
CA PHE A 197 -0.63 -2.81 -21.61
C PHE A 197 -0.28 -3.00 -23.09
N THR A 198 0.92 -3.51 -23.40
CA THR A 198 1.30 -3.96 -24.76
C THR A 198 0.61 -5.28 -25.13
N GLY A 199 0.64 -5.70 -26.40
CA GLY A 199 0.04 -6.97 -26.82
C GLY A 199 0.59 -8.20 -26.06
N LEU A 200 1.91 -8.22 -25.82
CA LEU A 200 2.55 -9.26 -25.00
C LEU A 200 2.19 -9.11 -23.52
N GLY A 201 2.15 -7.88 -22.99
CA GLY A 201 1.74 -7.62 -21.61
C GLY A 201 0.33 -8.13 -21.32
N LYS A 202 -0.64 -7.76 -22.16
CA LYS A 202 -2.03 -8.23 -22.10
C LYS A 202 -2.12 -9.75 -22.09
N ALA A 203 -1.31 -10.43 -22.90
CA ALA A 203 -1.28 -11.89 -22.94
C ALA A 203 -0.72 -12.56 -21.68
N LEU A 204 0.05 -11.84 -20.87
CA LEU A 204 0.56 -12.34 -19.59
C LEU A 204 -0.38 -12.01 -18.42
N VAL A 205 -1.06 -10.86 -18.47
CA VAL A 205 -1.84 -10.35 -17.34
C VAL A 205 -3.35 -10.60 -17.47
N ILE A 206 -3.87 -10.97 -18.65
CA ILE A 206 -5.30 -11.26 -18.86
C ILE A 206 -5.45 -12.72 -19.29
N SER A 207 -6.37 -13.43 -18.63
CA SER A 207 -6.72 -14.78 -19.03
C SER A 207 -7.46 -14.80 -20.38
N PRO A 208 -7.23 -15.81 -21.26
CA PRO A 208 -7.84 -15.83 -22.59
C PRO A 208 -9.38 -15.70 -22.62
N TRP A 209 -10.06 -16.24 -21.60
CA TRP A 209 -11.52 -16.20 -21.47
C TRP A 209 -12.07 -14.85 -20.96
N ASP A 210 -11.21 -13.92 -20.54
CA ASP A 210 -11.61 -12.59 -20.07
C ASP A 210 -11.29 -11.48 -21.08
N TYR A 211 -10.66 -11.79 -22.23
CA TYR A 211 -10.34 -10.78 -23.24
C TYR A 211 -11.55 -9.99 -23.73
N ASP A 212 -12.67 -10.68 -23.99
CA ASP A 212 -13.89 -10.04 -24.50
C ASP A 212 -14.58 -9.17 -23.44
N LYS A 213 -14.24 -9.36 -22.15
CA LYS A 213 -14.77 -8.55 -21.03
C LYS A 213 -13.97 -7.27 -20.82
N VAL A 214 -12.77 -7.17 -21.37
CA VAL A 214 -11.89 -6.01 -21.26
C VAL A 214 -12.09 -5.10 -22.47
N THR A 215 -13.04 -4.17 -22.36
CA THR A 215 -13.40 -3.28 -23.46
C THR A 215 -12.47 -2.08 -23.62
N ASN A 216 -11.95 -1.55 -22.51
CA ASN A 216 -11.02 -0.42 -22.49
C ASN A 216 -9.92 -0.65 -21.45
N LEU A 217 -8.67 -0.79 -21.92
CA LEU A 217 -7.51 -0.94 -21.06
C LEU A 217 -6.64 0.32 -21.20
N SER A 218 -6.58 1.13 -20.15
CA SER A 218 -5.74 2.33 -20.10
C SER A 218 -4.67 2.18 -19.02
N SER A 219 -3.47 2.67 -19.33
CA SER A 219 -2.36 2.71 -18.36
C SER A 219 -2.77 3.55 -17.15
N MET A 220 -2.50 3.05 -15.94
CA MET A 220 -2.65 3.83 -14.70
C MET A 220 -1.57 4.92 -14.56
N SER A 221 -0.54 4.90 -15.42
CA SER A 221 0.56 5.85 -15.38
C SER A 221 0.34 6.99 -16.37
N GLU A 222 0.33 8.22 -15.84
CA GLU A 222 0.66 9.42 -16.62
C GLU A 222 2.18 9.43 -16.91
N SER A 223 2.60 9.99 -18.05
CA SER A 223 4.02 10.16 -18.37
C SER A 223 4.75 10.89 -17.23
N GLY A 224 5.91 10.39 -16.81
CA GLY A 224 6.68 10.95 -15.69
C GLY A 224 6.36 10.40 -14.29
N ARG A 225 5.60 9.30 -14.19
CA ARG A 225 5.44 8.52 -12.94
C ARG A 225 5.66 7.03 -13.20
N LEU A 226 5.99 6.27 -12.17
CA LEU A 226 5.98 4.80 -12.22
C LEU A 226 5.30 4.23 -10.99
N TYR A 227 4.64 3.09 -11.16
CA TYR A 227 4.11 2.29 -10.06
C TYR A 227 4.69 0.86 -10.07
N GLY A 228 5.49 0.50 -11.08
CA GLY A 228 6.03 -0.83 -11.28
C GLY A 228 4.91 -1.85 -11.35
N THR A 229 4.94 -2.82 -10.43
CA THR A 229 3.89 -3.82 -10.25
C THR A 229 3.14 -3.60 -8.93
N PHE A 230 3.30 -2.46 -8.25
CA PHE A 230 2.86 -2.24 -6.87
C PHE A 230 1.46 -1.64 -6.72
N TYR A 231 0.57 -1.78 -7.71
CA TYR A 231 -0.79 -1.21 -7.76
C TYR A 231 -0.85 0.32 -7.79
N HIS A 232 -0.02 1.02 -7.02
CA HIS A 232 0.04 2.48 -6.95
C HIS A 232 1.45 2.97 -6.62
N TRP A 233 1.82 4.16 -7.13
CA TRP A 233 3.17 4.73 -6.96
C TRP A 233 3.53 4.96 -5.49
N ASN A 234 2.56 5.22 -4.60
CA ASN A 234 2.85 5.33 -3.16
C ASN A 234 3.48 4.03 -2.61
N TYR A 235 2.96 2.87 -3.00
CA TYR A 235 3.47 1.57 -2.56
C TYR A 235 4.78 1.19 -3.24
N ALA A 236 5.00 1.60 -4.50
CA ALA A 236 6.32 1.52 -5.14
C ALA A 236 7.37 2.30 -4.31
N GLY A 237 7.00 3.49 -3.82
CA GLY A 237 7.81 4.25 -2.88
C GLY A 237 8.05 3.54 -1.54
N SER A 238 7.03 2.90 -0.97
CA SER A 238 7.19 2.09 0.27
C SER A 238 8.10 0.88 0.07
N PHE A 239 8.05 0.22 -1.10
CA PHE A 239 8.98 -0.85 -1.45
C PHE A 239 10.41 -0.31 -1.60
N ALA A 240 10.57 0.85 -2.25
CA ALA A 240 11.87 1.51 -2.35
C ALA A 240 12.44 1.93 -0.98
N ALA A 241 11.58 2.32 -0.02
CA ALA A 241 11.98 2.60 1.35
C ALA A 241 12.57 1.39 2.08
N ILE A 242 12.25 0.16 1.66
CA ILE A 242 12.92 -1.06 2.12
C ILE A 242 14.24 -1.27 1.38
N THR A 243 14.21 -1.22 0.05
CA THR A 243 15.30 -1.73 -0.78
C THR A 243 16.50 -0.78 -0.87
N VAL A 244 16.25 0.54 -0.95
CA VAL A 244 17.32 1.56 -1.00
C VAL A 244 18.29 1.43 0.17
N PRO A 245 17.86 1.50 1.46
CA PRO A 245 18.79 1.39 2.58
C PRO A 245 19.49 0.03 2.65
N ILE A 246 18.80 -1.07 2.30
CA ILE A 246 19.41 -2.41 2.30
C ILE A 246 20.56 -2.47 1.29
N PHE A 247 20.29 -2.20 0.01
CA PHE A 247 21.29 -2.36 -1.04
C PHE A 247 22.41 -1.33 -0.93
N LEU A 248 22.11 -0.10 -0.47
CA LEU A 248 23.12 0.91 -0.23
C LEU A 248 24.14 0.45 0.82
N VAL A 249 23.66 0.00 1.98
CA VAL A 249 24.55 -0.46 3.07
C VAL A 249 25.39 -1.66 2.63
N LEU A 250 24.79 -2.60 1.89
CA LEU A 250 25.50 -3.76 1.36
C LEU A 250 26.54 -3.36 0.30
N ALA A 251 26.23 -2.43 -0.60
CA ALA A 251 27.15 -1.94 -1.62
C ALA A 251 28.37 -1.26 -0.98
N LEU A 252 28.15 -0.38 0.00
CA LEU A 252 29.21 0.35 0.72
C LEU A 252 30.18 -0.58 1.46
N ASN A 253 29.69 -1.72 1.95
CA ASN A 253 30.46 -2.65 2.77
C ASN A 253 30.86 -3.93 2.01
N ALA A 254 30.58 -4.02 0.70
CA ALA A 254 30.96 -5.16 -0.11
C ALA A 254 32.49 -5.29 -0.17
N LYS A 255 33.01 -6.50 0.11
CA LYS A 255 34.44 -6.79 0.12
C LYS A 255 35.04 -6.84 -1.30
N SER A 256 34.33 -7.41 -2.25
CA SER A 256 34.79 -7.54 -3.64
C SER A 256 34.30 -6.37 -4.49
N TRP A 257 35.14 -5.87 -5.40
CA TRP A 257 34.75 -4.78 -6.32
C TRP A 257 33.60 -5.19 -7.25
N ARG A 258 33.54 -6.47 -7.66
CA ARG A 258 32.43 -7.02 -8.47
C ARG A 258 31.11 -6.97 -7.71
N SER A 259 31.09 -7.45 -6.46
CA SER A 259 29.91 -7.40 -5.60
C SER A 259 29.50 -5.95 -5.31
N ARG A 260 30.48 -5.05 -5.13
CA ARG A 260 30.24 -3.62 -4.92
C ARG A 260 29.54 -2.98 -6.12
N ILE A 261 30.02 -3.25 -7.34
CA ILE A 261 29.39 -2.75 -8.57
C ILE A 261 27.98 -3.33 -8.71
N LEU A 262 27.81 -4.65 -8.56
CA LEU A 262 26.51 -5.29 -8.69
C LEU A 262 25.49 -4.71 -7.71
N LEU A 263 25.82 -4.64 -6.41
CA LEU A 263 24.96 -4.05 -5.38
C LEU A 263 24.75 -2.55 -5.60
N GLY A 264 25.75 -1.85 -6.12
CA GLY A 264 25.63 -0.45 -6.55
C GLY A 264 24.59 -0.29 -7.66
N CYS A 265 24.61 -1.13 -8.69
CA CYS A 265 23.60 -1.13 -9.75
C CYS A 265 22.19 -1.42 -9.20
N VAL A 266 22.04 -2.40 -8.30
CA VAL A 266 20.75 -2.67 -7.64
C VAL A 266 20.29 -1.50 -6.76
N THR A 267 21.23 -0.79 -6.12
CA THR A 267 20.91 0.44 -5.37
C THR A 267 20.40 1.53 -6.31
N LEU A 268 20.99 1.68 -7.50
CA LEU A 268 20.53 2.64 -8.50
C LEU A 268 19.13 2.30 -9.03
N THR A 269 18.80 1.02 -9.23
CA THR A 269 17.44 0.61 -9.62
C THR A 269 16.44 0.84 -8.48
N ALA A 270 16.81 0.61 -7.23
CA ALA A 270 15.98 0.93 -6.07
C ALA A 270 15.74 2.45 -5.95
N LEU A 271 16.78 3.27 -6.16
CA LEU A 271 16.68 4.73 -6.19
C LEU A 271 15.81 5.21 -7.36
N TRP A 272 15.88 4.54 -8.52
CA TRP A 272 14.99 4.81 -9.63
C TRP A 272 13.52 4.59 -9.26
N ILE A 273 13.18 3.49 -8.59
CA ILE A 273 11.80 3.25 -8.11
C ILE A 273 11.37 4.35 -7.15
N LEU A 274 12.22 4.71 -6.17
CA LEU A 274 11.93 5.76 -5.20
C LEU A 274 11.59 7.09 -5.90
N ILE A 275 12.47 7.50 -6.80
CA ILE A 275 12.41 8.78 -7.48
C ILE A 275 11.27 8.81 -8.51
N GLY A 276 11.19 7.81 -9.39
CA GLY A 276 10.20 7.75 -10.45
C GLY A 276 8.78 7.54 -9.91
N SER A 277 8.61 6.94 -8.72
CA SER A 277 7.30 6.86 -8.07
C SER A 277 6.79 8.23 -7.61
N THR A 278 7.72 9.14 -7.33
CA THR A 278 7.44 10.47 -6.79
C THR A 278 6.66 10.45 -5.46
N SER A 279 6.69 9.32 -4.76
CA SER A 279 5.98 9.07 -3.50
C SER A 279 6.61 9.83 -2.33
N ARG A 280 5.84 10.71 -1.70
CA ARG A 280 6.25 11.43 -0.48
C ARG A 280 6.54 10.46 0.67
N ALA A 281 5.71 9.43 0.82
CA ALA A 281 5.88 8.41 1.85
C ALA A 281 7.20 7.63 1.68
N GLY A 282 7.56 7.26 0.44
CA GLY A 282 8.83 6.59 0.15
C GLY A 282 10.04 7.44 0.54
N LEU A 283 10.02 8.74 0.18
CA LEU A 283 11.10 9.67 0.53
C LEU A 283 11.27 9.82 2.05
N ILE A 284 10.16 9.97 2.78
CA ILE A 284 10.16 10.05 4.25
C ILE A 284 10.69 8.74 4.85
N GLY A 285 10.27 7.59 4.33
CA GLY A 285 10.77 6.29 4.75
C GLY A 285 12.30 6.18 4.61
N VAL A 286 12.86 6.52 3.45
CA VAL A 286 14.31 6.53 3.24
C VAL A 286 15.01 7.53 4.16
N ALA A 287 14.42 8.70 4.42
CA ALA A 287 14.97 9.68 5.34
C ALA A 287 15.02 9.16 6.80
N VAL A 288 13.95 8.52 7.26
CA VAL A 288 13.89 7.89 8.60
C VAL A 288 14.93 6.77 8.72
N ALA A 289 15.04 5.91 7.70
CA ALA A 289 16.09 4.90 7.63
C ALA A 289 17.49 5.52 7.66
N PHE A 290 17.72 6.62 6.92
CA PHE A 290 19.01 7.31 6.91
C PHE A 290 19.38 7.87 8.28
N ILE A 291 18.45 8.55 8.97
CA ILE A 291 18.66 9.07 10.34
C ILE A 291 19.01 7.92 11.31
N PHE A 292 18.27 6.82 11.25
CA PHE A 292 18.56 5.64 12.06
C PHE A 292 19.94 5.04 11.70
N GLY A 293 20.28 5.01 10.42
CA GLY A 293 21.57 4.56 9.90
C GLY A 293 22.75 5.41 10.39
N LEU A 294 22.57 6.73 10.54
CA LEU A 294 23.58 7.60 11.14
C LEU A 294 23.85 7.20 12.59
N ILE A 295 22.83 6.86 13.37
CA ILE A 295 23.00 6.39 14.76
C ILE A 295 23.73 5.04 14.77
N VAL A 296 23.29 4.10 13.93
CA VAL A 296 23.88 2.75 13.86
C VAL A 296 25.36 2.86 13.49
N PHE A 297 25.68 3.52 12.39
CA PHE A 297 27.01 3.55 11.79
C PHE A 297 27.88 4.75 12.19
N ALA A 298 27.49 5.59 13.16
CA ALA A 298 28.14 6.87 13.46
C ALA A 298 29.68 6.78 13.56
N LYS A 299 30.18 5.85 14.38
CA LYS A 299 31.63 5.70 14.60
C LYS A 299 32.36 5.15 13.38
N MET A 300 31.70 4.31 12.57
CA MET A 300 32.25 3.79 11.32
C MET A 300 32.32 4.89 10.25
N ILE A 301 31.27 5.72 10.14
CA ILE A 301 31.23 6.88 9.23
C ILE A 301 32.34 7.88 9.58
N ILE A 302 32.50 8.23 10.86
CA ILE A 302 33.58 9.13 11.32
C ILE A 302 34.96 8.55 10.97
N LYS A 303 35.16 7.24 11.21
CA LYS A 303 36.42 6.56 10.90
C LYS A 303 36.74 6.57 9.39
N HIS A 304 35.72 6.50 8.53
CA HIS A 304 35.86 6.39 7.08
C HIS A 304 35.27 7.59 6.32
N TRP A 305 35.35 8.79 6.89
CA TRP A 305 34.62 9.99 6.40
C TRP A 305 34.90 10.35 4.93
N ARG A 306 36.12 10.11 4.43
CA ARG A 306 36.45 10.36 3.01
C ARG A 306 35.65 9.47 2.07
N LEU A 307 35.50 8.19 2.41
CA LEU A 307 34.70 7.24 1.63
C LEU A 307 33.21 7.62 1.70
N SER A 308 32.73 7.98 2.89
CA SER A 308 31.36 8.45 3.08
C SER A 308 31.06 9.69 2.24
N LEU A 309 31.99 10.65 2.17
CA LEU A 309 31.85 11.86 1.35
C LEU A 309 31.78 11.53 -0.15
N SER A 310 32.63 10.63 -0.64
CA SER A 310 32.57 10.16 -2.03
C SER A 310 31.24 9.50 -2.37
N CYS A 311 30.66 8.73 -1.44
CA CYS A 311 29.37 8.08 -1.66
C CYS A 311 28.22 9.09 -1.69
N ILE A 312 28.25 10.09 -0.81
CA ILE A 312 27.29 11.21 -0.85
C ILE A 312 27.40 11.94 -2.18
N ALA A 313 28.61 12.21 -2.67
CA ALA A 313 28.82 12.86 -3.96
C ALA A 313 28.25 12.03 -5.13
N ILE A 314 28.44 10.71 -5.14
CA ILE A 314 27.89 9.82 -6.18
C ILE A 314 26.35 9.85 -6.17
N VAL A 315 25.73 9.72 -5.00
CA VAL A 315 24.26 9.81 -4.87
C VAL A 315 23.77 11.18 -5.32
N PHE A 316 24.47 12.25 -4.95
CA PHE A 316 24.12 13.61 -5.35
C PHE A 316 24.19 13.81 -6.87
N VAL A 317 25.25 13.31 -7.52
CA VAL A 317 25.38 13.31 -8.99
C VAL A 317 24.27 12.51 -9.64
N ALA A 318 23.93 11.33 -9.11
CA ALA A 318 22.83 10.51 -9.61
C ALA A 318 21.48 11.25 -9.50
N VAL A 319 21.21 11.90 -8.36
CA VAL A 319 19.99 12.69 -8.15
C VAL A 319 19.93 13.89 -9.10
N ILE A 320 21.04 14.60 -9.31
CA ILE A 320 21.10 15.70 -10.29
C ILE A 320 20.84 15.17 -11.70
N GLY A 321 21.50 14.08 -12.10
CA GLY A 321 21.30 13.45 -13.41
C GLY A 321 19.84 13.06 -13.64
N LEU A 322 19.20 12.47 -12.63
CA LEU A 322 17.77 12.13 -12.67
C LEU A 322 16.86 13.36 -12.68
N ASN A 323 17.21 14.44 -11.97
CA ASN A 323 16.46 15.70 -12.02
C ASN A 323 16.53 16.36 -13.41
N ILE A 324 17.69 16.32 -14.06
CA ILE A 324 17.86 16.79 -15.45
C ILE A 324 17.01 15.93 -16.39
N ALA A 325 17.11 14.60 -16.27
CA ALA A 325 16.33 13.67 -17.09
C ALA A 325 14.80 13.80 -16.89
N SER A 326 14.36 14.32 -15.74
CA SER A 326 12.95 14.57 -15.41
C SER A 326 12.49 16.00 -15.67
N ASN A 327 13.24 16.80 -16.46
CA ASN A 327 12.92 18.20 -16.76
C ASN A 327 12.68 19.06 -15.49
N GLY A 328 13.43 18.81 -14.41
CA GLY A 328 13.36 19.59 -13.17
C GLY A 328 12.16 19.28 -12.27
N GLN A 329 11.31 18.32 -12.62
CA GLN A 329 10.11 17.97 -11.83
C GLN A 329 10.45 17.45 -10.43
N LEU A 330 11.65 16.89 -10.25
CA LEU A 330 12.08 16.30 -8.98
C LEU A 330 12.39 17.38 -7.94
N PHE A 331 13.19 18.39 -8.30
CA PHE A 331 13.54 19.49 -7.39
C PHE A 331 12.37 20.44 -7.15
N ALA A 332 11.42 20.56 -8.08
CA ALA A 332 10.21 21.36 -7.88
C ALA A 332 9.35 20.89 -6.67
N ARG A 333 9.48 19.62 -6.27
CA ARG A 333 8.70 19.03 -5.17
C ARG A 333 9.35 19.21 -3.80
N ILE A 334 10.67 19.42 -3.74
CA ILE A 334 11.42 19.55 -2.49
C ILE A 334 10.85 20.67 -1.59
N PRO A 335 10.58 21.90 -2.09
CA PRO A 335 10.00 22.95 -1.26
C PRO A 335 8.68 22.56 -0.61
N THR A 336 7.80 21.84 -1.35
CA THR A 336 6.50 21.38 -0.82
C THR A 336 6.63 20.34 0.28
N LEU A 337 7.65 19.48 0.21
CA LEU A 337 7.94 18.50 1.27
C LEU A 337 8.42 19.18 2.54
N PHE A 338 9.30 20.19 2.40
CA PHE A 338 9.77 20.97 3.54
C PHE A 338 8.65 21.82 4.16
N SER A 339 7.79 22.44 3.35
CA SER A 339 6.65 23.19 3.86
C SER A 339 5.66 22.30 4.60
N ASP A 340 5.40 21.09 4.11
CA ASP A 340 4.54 20.11 4.79
C ASP A 340 5.12 19.72 6.16
N ILE A 341 6.43 19.45 6.25
CA ILE A 341 7.09 19.12 7.53
C ILE A 341 6.99 20.28 8.51
N ILE A 342 7.34 21.50 8.08
CA ILE A 342 7.34 22.69 8.95
C ILE A 342 5.92 23.01 9.43
N SER A 343 4.94 22.95 8.53
CA SER A 343 3.55 23.27 8.85
C SER A 343 2.95 22.27 9.85
N VAL A 344 3.36 21.00 9.88
CA VAL A 344 2.96 20.05 10.94
C VAL A 344 3.35 20.56 12.33
N PHE A 345 4.52 21.17 12.49
CA PHE A 345 5.02 21.65 13.78
C PHE A 345 4.64 23.09 14.13
N GLN A 346 4.19 23.89 13.17
CA GLN A 346 3.73 25.27 13.44
C GLN A 346 2.36 25.31 14.10
N THR A 347 2.16 26.13 15.13
CA THR A 347 0.82 26.33 15.71
C THR A 347 -0.03 27.16 14.73
N SER A 348 -1.00 26.55 14.07
CA SER A 348 -1.97 27.27 13.25
C SER A 348 -3.07 27.85 14.13
N LYS A 349 -3.46 29.10 13.88
CA LYS A 349 -4.77 29.58 14.35
C LYS A 349 -5.83 28.71 13.69
N GLN A 350 -6.87 28.37 14.43
CA GLN A 350 -8.05 27.66 13.96
C GLN A 350 -8.78 28.56 12.96
N ALA A 351 -8.29 28.60 11.72
CA ALA A 351 -8.92 29.32 10.64
C ALA A 351 -10.06 28.43 10.14
N ASP A 352 -11.29 28.94 10.23
CA ASP A 352 -12.44 28.27 9.64
C ASP A 352 -12.26 28.25 8.11
N TYR A 353 -11.90 27.09 7.58
CA TYR A 353 -11.71 26.92 6.14
C TYR A 353 -13.04 26.90 5.39
N LEU A 354 -14.15 26.57 6.06
CA LEU A 354 -15.48 26.55 5.43
C LEU A 354 -15.85 27.96 4.95
N SER A 355 -15.44 28.99 5.69
CA SER A 355 -15.70 30.38 5.31
C SER A 355 -14.99 30.84 4.03
N LYS A 356 -14.05 30.04 3.51
CA LYS A 356 -13.26 30.34 2.30
C LYS A 356 -13.79 29.61 1.06
N LEU A 357 -14.73 28.68 1.23
CA LEU A 357 -15.34 27.97 0.11
C LEU A 357 -16.30 28.90 -0.63
N PRO A 358 -16.50 28.69 -1.95
CA PRO A 358 -17.47 29.47 -2.73
C PRO A 358 -18.93 29.15 -2.38
N VAL A 359 -19.18 27.98 -1.80
CA VAL A 359 -20.51 27.46 -1.43
C VAL A 359 -20.55 27.21 0.07
N LYS A 360 -21.61 27.70 0.71
CA LYS A 360 -21.89 27.57 2.14
C LYS A 360 -22.77 26.37 2.44
N ASP A 361 -23.81 26.15 1.63
CA ASP A 361 -24.79 25.09 1.86
C ASP A 361 -25.43 24.62 0.54
N VAL A 362 -25.87 23.37 0.53
CA VAL A 362 -26.59 22.73 -0.56
C VAL A 362 -27.66 21.81 0.02
N SER A 363 -28.89 22.01 -0.41
CA SER A 363 -30.03 21.25 0.09
C SER A 363 -31.03 20.93 -1.02
N VAL A 364 -31.92 19.99 -0.75
CA VAL A 364 -32.94 19.54 -1.70
C VAL A 364 -34.29 19.47 -1.01
N GLN A 365 -35.32 19.94 -1.72
CA GLN A 365 -36.70 19.80 -1.31
C GLN A 365 -37.56 19.45 -2.53
N ASN A 366 -38.04 18.20 -2.60
CA ASN A 366 -38.81 17.65 -3.72
C ASN A 366 -38.11 17.96 -5.05
N HIS A 367 -38.72 18.79 -5.90
CA HIS A 367 -38.21 19.16 -7.21
C HIS A 367 -37.19 20.30 -7.23
N THR A 368 -36.78 20.80 -6.06
CA THR A 368 -35.95 22.01 -5.92
C THR A 368 -34.58 21.68 -5.32
N ALA A 369 -33.51 21.95 -6.06
CA ALA A 369 -32.16 22.01 -5.50
C ALA A 369 -31.84 23.45 -5.12
N THR A 370 -31.34 23.65 -3.90
CA THR A 370 -30.97 24.97 -3.36
C THR A 370 -29.48 25.01 -3.09
N VAL A 371 -28.81 26.07 -3.55
CA VAL A 371 -27.40 26.34 -3.27
C VAL A 371 -27.29 27.71 -2.63
N VAL A 372 -26.58 27.79 -1.51
CA VAL A 372 -26.27 29.03 -0.80
C VAL A 372 -24.80 29.34 -1.01
N THR A 373 -24.50 30.49 -1.63
CA THR A 373 -23.14 30.97 -1.81
C THR A 373 -22.56 31.47 -0.48
N GLN A 374 -21.25 31.65 -0.43
CA GLN A 374 -20.60 32.18 0.76
C GLN A 374 -20.97 33.64 1.08
N SER A 375 -21.42 34.42 0.08
CA SER A 375 -21.98 35.76 0.26
C SER A 375 -23.39 35.75 0.86
N GLY A 376 -24.02 34.57 1.00
CA GLY A 376 -25.39 34.42 1.50
C GLY A 376 -26.45 34.48 0.40
N ASP A 377 -26.05 34.60 -0.88
CA ASP A 377 -26.98 34.57 -2.00
C ASP A 377 -27.49 33.12 -2.22
N THR A 378 -28.78 32.98 -2.45
CA THR A 378 -29.42 31.67 -2.65
C THR A 378 -29.86 31.50 -4.08
N LEU A 379 -29.47 30.40 -4.72
CA LEU A 379 -29.95 29.97 -6.04
C LEU A 379 -30.79 28.70 -5.87
N LYS A 380 -32.03 28.73 -6.35
CA LYS A 380 -32.95 27.59 -6.41
C LYS A 380 -33.10 27.14 -7.84
N ALA A 381 -32.83 25.87 -8.11
CA ALA A 381 -33.06 25.22 -9.39
C ALA A 381 -34.28 24.29 -9.25
N ASN A 382 -35.41 24.69 -9.83
CA ASN A 382 -36.68 23.98 -9.76
C ASN A 382 -36.86 23.18 -11.05
N LEU A 383 -36.87 21.86 -10.93
CA LEU A 383 -37.13 20.94 -12.03
C LEU A 383 -38.63 20.68 -12.15
N THR A 384 -39.16 20.73 -13.35
CA THR A 384 -40.52 20.30 -13.69
C THR A 384 -40.44 19.37 -14.90
N GLU A 385 -41.55 18.71 -15.23
CA GLU A 385 -41.63 17.82 -16.40
C GLU A 385 -41.20 18.50 -17.70
N GLU A 386 -41.52 19.79 -17.85
CA GLU A 386 -41.28 20.55 -19.08
C GLU A 386 -40.01 21.40 -19.03
N ASN A 387 -39.63 21.93 -17.87
CA ASN A 387 -38.59 22.97 -17.77
C ASN A 387 -37.76 22.91 -16.47
N LEU A 388 -36.52 23.40 -16.56
CA LEU A 388 -35.67 23.75 -15.42
C LEU A 388 -35.67 25.27 -15.24
N THR A 389 -36.20 25.74 -14.12
CA THR A 389 -36.31 27.19 -13.82
C THR A 389 -35.42 27.56 -12.65
N PHE A 390 -34.97 28.81 -12.62
CA PHE A 390 -34.02 29.29 -11.61
C PHE A 390 -34.56 30.53 -10.91
N GLN A 391 -34.52 30.53 -9.58
CA GLN A 391 -34.98 31.62 -8.74
C GLN A 391 -33.95 31.95 -7.68
N ASP A 392 -33.93 33.19 -7.20
CA ASP A 392 -33.14 33.55 -6.03
C ASP A 392 -33.88 33.30 -4.72
N GLY A 393 -33.24 33.59 -3.58
CA GLY A 393 -33.82 33.42 -2.25
C GLY A 393 -35.13 34.21 -2.02
N ASN A 394 -35.36 35.28 -2.78
CA ASN A 394 -36.57 36.11 -2.72
C ASN A 394 -37.65 35.67 -3.71
N GLY A 395 -37.41 34.58 -4.46
CA GLY A 395 -38.33 34.09 -5.49
C GLY A 395 -38.24 34.84 -6.82
N GLN A 396 -37.24 35.72 -7.01
CA GLN A 396 -37.06 36.42 -8.29
C GLN A 396 -36.39 35.51 -9.31
N THR A 397 -36.87 35.50 -10.55
CA THR A 397 -36.32 34.67 -11.61
C THR A 397 -34.88 35.07 -11.95
N VAL A 398 -33.96 34.10 -11.92
CA VAL A 398 -32.58 34.26 -12.36
C VAL A 398 -32.48 33.79 -13.82
N LYS A 399 -32.12 34.70 -14.73
CA LYS A 399 -31.98 34.35 -16.15
C LYS A 399 -30.78 33.44 -16.34
N MET A 400 -31.01 32.26 -16.91
CA MET A 400 -29.97 31.29 -17.27
C MET A 400 -30.05 30.97 -18.77
N GLU A 401 -28.91 31.04 -19.44
CA GLU A 401 -28.75 30.67 -20.85
C GLU A 401 -28.07 29.31 -20.96
N LYS A 402 -28.58 28.44 -21.84
CA LYS A 402 -27.96 27.15 -22.12
C LYS A 402 -26.80 27.35 -23.11
N LYS A 403 -25.56 27.15 -22.66
CA LYS A 403 -24.34 27.18 -23.48
C LYS A 403 -23.54 25.89 -23.27
N ASN A 404 -23.19 25.21 -24.36
CA ASN A 404 -22.43 23.95 -24.34
C ASN A 404 -23.03 22.89 -23.40
N GLY A 405 -24.37 22.76 -23.38
CA GLY A 405 -25.07 21.79 -22.54
C GLY A 405 -25.28 22.18 -21.07
N ALA A 406 -24.73 23.31 -20.62
CA ALA A 406 -24.90 23.83 -19.26
C ALA A 406 -25.68 25.16 -19.22
N PHE A 407 -26.57 25.31 -18.23
CA PHE A 407 -27.27 26.53 -17.89
C PHE A 407 -26.36 27.45 -17.09
N ARG A 408 -26.18 28.69 -17.56
CA ARG A 408 -25.27 29.71 -16.99
C ARG A 408 -25.97 31.06 -16.91
N THR A 409 -25.62 31.86 -15.91
CA THR A 409 -26.16 33.22 -15.77
C THR A 409 -25.09 34.30 -15.95
N THR A 410 -25.54 35.50 -16.30
CA THR A 410 -24.74 36.73 -16.25
C THR A 410 -24.93 37.48 -14.93
N ASP A 411 -25.79 37.01 -14.02
CA ASP A 411 -25.93 37.53 -12.66
C ASP A 411 -24.61 37.31 -11.90
N LYS A 412 -23.98 38.41 -11.47
CA LYS A 412 -22.69 38.39 -10.78
C LYS A 412 -22.72 37.57 -9.49
N ARG A 413 -23.89 37.43 -8.83
CA ARG A 413 -24.06 36.64 -7.60
C ARG A 413 -23.81 35.15 -7.83
N PHE A 414 -24.14 34.65 -9.03
CA PHE A 414 -24.12 33.22 -9.33
C PHE A 414 -23.26 32.89 -10.56
N GLN A 415 -22.41 33.82 -11.01
CA GLN A 415 -21.60 33.67 -12.23
C GLN A 415 -20.64 32.45 -12.19
N ASN A 416 -20.26 32.02 -10.99
CA ASN A 416 -19.43 30.83 -10.76
C ASN A 416 -20.23 29.52 -10.76
N LEU A 417 -21.56 29.59 -10.71
CA LEU A 417 -22.44 28.43 -10.71
C LEU A 417 -22.92 28.14 -12.13
N SER A 418 -22.95 26.86 -12.50
CA SER A 418 -23.66 26.41 -13.70
C SER A 418 -24.29 25.05 -13.49
N VAL A 419 -25.37 24.77 -14.19
CA VAL A 419 -26.14 23.53 -14.00
C VAL A 419 -26.23 22.76 -15.30
N ASN A 420 -26.01 21.45 -15.29
CA ASN A 420 -26.21 20.60 -16.45
C ASN A 420 -26.79 19.24 -16.07
N PHE A 421 -27.37 18.54 -17.04
CA PHE A 421 -27.78 17.16 -16.85
C PHE A 421 -26.59 16.22 -17.06
N VAL A 422 -26.58 15.11 -16.34
CA VAL A 422 -25.55 14.07 -16.39
C VAL A 422 -26.21 12.69 -16.37
N ALA A 423 -25.58 11.71 -17.01
CA ALA A 423 -25.93 10.31 -16.83
C ALA A 423 -25.37 9.81 -15.49
N MET A 424 -26.12 8.98 -14.79
CA MET A 424 -25.77 8.42 -13.49
C MET A 424 -26.44 7.06 -13.24
N GLY A 425 -26.17 6.46 -12.08
CA GLY A 425 -26.49 5.08 -11.76
C GLY A 425 -25.43 4.11 -12.28
N LEU A 426 -25.51 2.85 -11.83
CA LEU A 426 -24.47 1.82 -12.05
C LEU A 426 -24.03 1.64 -13.52
N ASN A 427 -24.93 1.88 -14.47
CA ASN A 427 -24.66 1.77 -15.92
C ASN A 427 -24.92 3.08 -16.68
N GLY A 428 -25.07 4.21 -15.99
CA GLY A 428 -25.50 5.47 -16.62
C GLY A 428 -26.96 5.48 -17.08
N ASN A 429 -27.77 4.53 -16.61
CA ASN A 429 -29.17 4.34 -17.02
C ASN A 429 -30.15 5.34 -16.37
N SER A 430 -29.69 6.19 -15.45
CA SER A 430 -30.49 7.22 -14.81
C SER A 430 -30.00 8.60 -15.25
N ILE A 431 -30.92 9.55 -15.35
CA ILE A 431 -30.58 10.95 -15.58
C ILE A 431 -30.49 11.63 -14.22
N GLY A 432 -29.53 12.54 -14.08
CA GLY A 432 -29.50 13.46 -12.97
C GLY A 432 -29.04 14.84 -13.37
N MET A 433 -28.94 15.70 -12.37
CA MET A 433 -28.53 17.08 -12.49
C MET A 433 -27.23 17.29 -11.71
N CYS A 434 -26.31 18.08 -12.25
CA CYS A 434 -25.08 18.48 -11.60
C CYS A 434 -25.03 19.99 -11.48
N ILE A 435 -24.64 20.47 -10.31
CA ILE A 435 -24.26 21.87 -10.08
C ILE A 435 -22.74 21.94 -10.07
N ASN A 436 -22.22 22.72 -11.01
CA ASN A 436 -20.80 23.02 -11.14
C ASN A 436 -20.49 24.32 -10.42
N VAL A 437 -19.31 24.37 -9.81
CA VAL A 437 -18.70 25.58 -9.26
C VAL A 437 -17.38 25.81 -10.00
N ASP A 438 -17.20 27.01 -10.55
CA ASP A 438 -16.02 27.37 -11.35
C ASP A 438 -15.76 26.37 -12.50
N ASN A 439 -16.83 25.94 -13.17
CA ASN A 439 -16.85 24.94 -14.26
C ASN A 439 -16.40 23.54 -13.86
N GLN A 440 -16.27 23.23 -12.57
CA GLN A 440 -16.01 21.88 -12.08
C GLN A 440 -17.27 21.28 -11.47
N PRO A 441 -17.63 20.02 -11.79
CA PRO A 441 -18.79 19.38 -11.21
C PRO A 441 -18.58 19.13 -9.72
N GLN A 442 -19.51 19.59 -8.88
CA GLN A 442 -19.41 19.47 -7.41
C GLN A 442 -20.61 18.75 -6.81
N PHE A 443 -21.84 19.20 -7.06
CA PHE A 443 -23.01 18.63 -6.38
C PHE A 443 -23.90 17.87 -7.36
N PHE A 444 -24.22 16.63 -7.03
CA PHE A 444 -24.93 15.71 -7.92
C PHE A 444 -26.31 15.37 -7.35
N PHE A 445 -27.31 15.39 -8.22
CA PHE A 445 -28.70 15.17 -7.84
C PHE A 445 -29.30 14.10 -8.75
N ARG A 446 -29.78 13.01 -8.17
CA ARG A 446 -30.56 12.02 -8.90
C ARG A 446 -31.98 12.51 -9.11
N ILE A 447 -32.50 12.30 -10.32
CA ILE A 447 -33.87 12.61 -10.69
C ILE A 447 -34.67 11.30 -10.67
N ASP A 448 -35.77 11.26 -9.93
CA ASP A 448 -36.72 10.13 -9.93
C ASP A 448 -37.78 10.26 -11.05
N SER A 449 -38.67 9.27 -11.17
CA SER A 449 -39.75 9.28 -12.18
C SER A 449 -40.77 10.40 -11.99
N ASN A 450 -40.83 11.00 -10.79
CA ASN A 450 -41.72 12.11 -10.46
C ASN A 450 -40.98 13.46 -10.49
N TYR A 451 -39.78 13.52 -11.09
CA TYR A 451 -38.93 14.71 -11.12
C TYR A 451 -38.49 15.22 -9.74
N ASN A 452 -38.57 14.40 -8.69
CA ASN A 452 -37.94 14.76 -7.42
C ASN A 452 -36.43 14.64 -7.55
N LEU A 453 -35.76 15.56 -6.88
CA LEU A 453 -34.32 15.60 -6.76
C LEU A 453 -33.92 14.91 -5.46
N GLN A 454 -32.79 14.22 -5.49
CA GLN A 454 -32.12 13.67 -4.32
C GLN A 454 -30.64 13.99 -4.43
N LEU A 455 -30.04 14.63 -3.42
CA LEU A 455 -28.59 14.81 -3.39
C LEU A 455 -27.92 13.45 -3.23
N THR A 456 -26.89 13.20 -4.04
CA THR A 456 -26.16 11.93 -4.08
C THR A 456 -24.65 12.15 -4.23
N ASN A 457 -23.89 11.06 -4.13
CA ASN A 457 -22.54 11.01 -4.68
C ASN A 457 -22.54 11.17 -6.21
N SER A 458 -21.35 11.32 -6.80
CA SER A 458 -21.15 11.55 -8.24
C SER A 458 -21.70 10.44 -9.14
N THR A 459 -21.83 9.22 -8.63
CA THR A 459 -22.39 8.07 -9.35
C THR A 459 -23.91 7.98 -9.24
N GLY A 460 -24.57 8.75 -8.38
CA GLY A 460 -26.02 8.69 -8.18
C GLY A 460 -26.51 7.45 -7.42
N THR A 461 -25.60 6.74 -6.73
CA THR A 461 -25.88 5.44 -6.08
C THR A 461 -25.97 5.52 -4.56
N ALA A 462 -25.31 6.50 -3.93
CA ALA A 462 -25.43 6.77 -2.50
C ALA A 462 -26.20 8.07 -2.27
N LYS A 463 -27.25 8.02 -1.42
CA LYS A 463 -28.04 9.19 -1.02
C LYS A 463 -27.28 9.99 0.02
N ILE A 464 -27.44 11.32 -0.03
CA ILE A 464 -26.90 12.27 0.94
C ILE A 464 -28.08 13.10 1.44
N ASP A 465 -28.50 12.84 2.68
CA ASP A 465 -29.69 13.49 3.25
C ASP A 465 -29.40 14.93 3.69
N SER A 466 -28.17 15.20 4.14
CA SER A 466 -27.72 16.54 4.50
C SER A 466 -26.20 16.66 4.40
N LEU A 467 -25.70 17.89 4.29
CA LEU A 467 -24.26 18.15 4.38
C LEU A 467 -23.80 17.89 5.82
N GLU A 468 -22.91 16.92 5.98
CA GLU A 468 -22.34 16.62 7.29
C GLU A 468 -21.11 17.49 7.57
N THR A 469 -20.97 17.95 8.81
CA THR A 469 -19.70 18.46 9.34
C THR A 469 -19.25 17.49 10.43
N PRO A 470 -18.52 16.42 10.08
CA PRO A 470 -18.15 15.39 11.04
C PRO A 470 -17.24 15.96 12.13
N PRO A 471 -17.22 15.34 13.32
CA PRO A 471 -16.23 15.66 14.34
C PRO A 471 -14.82 15.60 13.75
N SER A 472 -13.98 16.57 14.10
CA SER A 472 -12.57 16.59 13.70
C SER A 472 -11.66 16.84 14.90
N PHE A 473 -10.49 16.23 14.90
CA PHE A 473 -9.49 16.39 15.96
C PHE A 473 -8.08 16.47 15.38
N GLY A 474 -7.32 17.49 15.79
CA GLY A 474 -5.99 17.77 15.22
C GLY A 474 -6.05 18.33 13.79
N PHE A 475 -4.91 18.82 13.30
CA PHE A 475 -4.74 19.33 11.92
C PHE A 475 -5.66 20.50 11.49
N ALA A 476 -6.26 21.23 12.42
CA ALA A 476 -7.05 22.42 12.10
C ALA A 476 -6.19 23.48 11.37
N GLY A 477 -6.65 23.92 10.20
CA GLY A 477 -5.91 24.81 9.30
C GLY A 477 -4.74 24.14 8.57
N LYS A 478 -4.63 22.81 8.64
CA LYS A 478 -3.58 21.97 8.06
C LYS A 478 -4.14 20.78 7.29
N GLU A 479 -5.40 20.87 6.87
CA GLU A 479 -6.14 19.80 6.24
C GLU A 479 -5.49 19.33 4.93
N THR A 480 -4.85 20.25 4.20
CA THR A 480 -4.22 19.97 2.90
C THR A 480 -2.82 19.37 2.99
N ILE A 481 -2.20 19.31 4.19
CA ILE A 481 -0.84 18.78 4.37
C ILE A 481 -0.72 17.34 3.87
N GLY A 482 0.43 17.04 3.26
CA GLY A 482 0.76 15.68 2.86
C GLY A 482 -0.22 15.17 1.82
N SER A 483 -0.70 16.03 0.91
CA SER A 483 -1.73 15.67 -0.08
C SER A 483 -3.03 15.23 0.59
N ALA A 484 -3.63 16.14 1.38
CA ALA A 484 -4.90 15.96 2.10
C ALA A 484 -4.89 14.92 3.24
N ARG A 485 -3.72 14.42 3.66
CA ARG A 485 -3.63 13.47 4.79
C ARG A 485 -4.02 14.11 6.11
N GLY A 486 -3.77 15.42 6.29
CA GLY A 486 -4.25 16.16 7.46
C GLY A 486 -5.77 16.12 7.60
N TYR A 487 -6.50 16.31 6.49
CA TYR A 487 -7.95 16.17 6.42
C TYR A 487 -8.39 14.77 6.85
N ILE A 488 -7.85 13.73 6.20
CA ILE A 488 -8.19 12.34 6.49
C ILE A 488 -7.98 12.04 7.97
N TRP A 489 -6.78 12.30 8.50
CA TRP A 489 -6.44 12.01 9.90
C TRP A 489 -7.32 12.78 10.89
N SER A 490 -7.65 14.05 10.58
CA SER A 490 -8.52 14.84 11.45
C SER A 490 -9.91 14.24 11.62
N ARG A 491 -10.46 13.58 10.59
CA ARG A 491 -11.78 12.89 10.63
C ARG A 491 -11.66 11.47 11.16
N SER A 492 -10.53 10.81 10.90
CA SER A 492 -10.27 9.45 11.37
C SER A 492 -10.04 9.36 12.88
N LEU A 493 -9.38 10.34 13.50
CA LEU A 493 -9.05 10.30 14.93
C LEU A 493 -10.31 10.23 15.83
N PRO A 494 -11.37 11.03 15.61
CA PRO A 494 -12.62 10.91 16.36
C PRO A 494 -13.32 9.54 16.22
N MET A 495 -13.16 8.85 15.08
CA MET A 495 -13.77 7.53 14.83
C MET A 495 -13.24 6.45 15.79
N VAL A 496 -12.02 6.61 16.32
CA VAL A 496 -11.39 5.67 17.27
C VAL A 496 -12.25 5.48 18.53
N SER A 497 -12.95 6.52 18.98
CA SER A 497 -13.75 6.48 20.21
C SER A 497 -14.84 5.40 20.21
N LYS A 498 -15.40 5.08 19.04
CA LYS A 498 -16.47 4.08 18.89
C LYS A 498 -15.96 2.64 18.93
N HIS A 499 -14.69 2.42 18.56
CA HIS A 499 -14.13 1.10 18.35
C HIS A 499 -12.72 0.95 18.96
N LEU A 500 -12.48 1.55 20.13
CA LEU A 500 -11.13 1.65 20.69
C LEU A 500 -10.45 0.28 20.88
N LEU A 501 -11.18 -0.73 21.36
CA LEU A 501 -10.59 -2.03 21.71
C LEU A 501 -10.43 -2.97 20.52
N LEU A 502 -11.49 -3.15 19.71
CA LEU A 502 -11.54 -4.14 18.63
C LEU A 502 -11.44 -3.52 17.23
N GLY A 503 -11.52 -2.20 17.09
CA GLY A 503 -11.63 -1.56 15.77
C GLY A 503 -12.95 -1.89 15.06
N ALA A 504 -13.12 -1.34 13.86
CA ALA A 504 -14.33 -1.48 13.05
C ALA A 504 -14.31 -2.71 12.13
N GLY A 505 -13.19 -3.45 12.08
CA GLY A 505 -12.94 -4.54 11.14
C GLY A 505 -11.83 -4.17 10.16
N PRO A 506 -10.87 -5.08 9.87
CA PRO A 506 -9.85 -4.85 8.85
C PRO A 506 -10.43 -4.41 7.51
N ASP A 507 -9.78 -3.49 6.82
CA ASP A 507 -10.16 -3.02 5.48
C ASP A 507 -11.55 -2.35 5.36
N THR A 508 -12.30 -2.16 6.45
CA THR A 508 -13.66 -1.55 6.42
C THR A 508 -13.66 -0.02 6.46
N PHE A 509 -12.49 0.61 6.38
CA PHE A 509 -12.35 2.06 6.59
C PHE A 509 -13.20 2.90 5.63
N VAL A 510 -13.25 2.55 4.34
CA VAL A 510 -14.02 3.28 3.32
C VAL A 510 -15.51 3.40 3.65
N LEU A 511 -16.07 2.39 4.33
CA LEU A 511 -17.48 2.31 4.71
C LEU A 511 -17.77 3.12 5.98
N ASN A 512 -16.79 3.17 6.90
CA ASN A 512 -16.93 3.85 8.18
C ASN A 512 -16.56 5.34 8.12
N PHE A 513 -15.75 5.75 7.14
CA PHE A 513 -15.33 7.15 6.99
C PHE A 513 -16.52 8.05 6.61
N PRO A 514 -16.64 9.27 7.15
CA PRO A 514 -17.74 10.18 6.84
C PRO A 514 -17.64 10.72 5.39
N GLN A 515 -18.13 9.94 4.43
CA GLN A 515 -18.08 10.28 3.00
C GLN A 515 -18.94 11.51 2.65
N ASN A 516 -19.88 11.90 3.52
CA ASN A 516 -20.81 13.00 3.33
C ASN A 516 -20.23 14.37 3.74
N ASP A 517 -18.98 14.46 4.23
CA ASP A 517 -18.26 15.72 4.47
C ASP A 517 -17.84 16.37 3.12
N LEU A 518 -18.84 16.77 2.32
CA LEU A 518 -18.62 17.28 0.97
C LEU A 518 -17.79 18.57 0.98
N LEU A 519 -18.08 19.48 1.92
CA LEU A 519 -17.37 20.76 2.02
C LEU A 519 -15.94 20.56 2.54
N GLY A 520 -15.71 19.67 3.51
CA GLY A 520 -14.37 19.31 3.96
C GLY A 520 -13.54 18.68 2.84
N LYS A 521 -14.13 17.78 2.05
CA LYS A 521 -13.49 17.23 0.84
C LYS A 521 -13.22 18.30 -0.21
N TYR A 522 -14.14 19.23 -0.42
CA TYR A 522 -13.95 20.32 -1.38
C TYR A 522 -12.74 21.18 -0.98
N TRP A 523 -12.60 21.51 0.30
CA TRP A 523 -11.41 22.21 0.80
C TRP A 523 -10.12 21.39 0.61
N ALA A 524 -10.14 20.10 0.97
CA ALA A 524 -8.95 19.27 1.01
C ALA A 524 -8.46 18.83 -0.39
N TYR A 525 -9.39 18.58 -1.32
CA TYR A 525 -9.11 17.97 -2.63
C TYR A 525 -9.46 18.87 -3.83
N GLY A 526 -10.16 19.99 -3.61
CA GLY A 526 -10.74 20.78 -4.70
C GLY A 526 -11.98 20.14 -5.32
N THR A 527 -12.49 19.05 -4.74
CA THR A 527 -13.73 18.40 -5.16
C THR A 527 -14.48 17.77 -3.98
N THR A 528 -15.80 17.85 -4.01
CA THR A 528 -16.73 17.17 -3.09
C THR A 528 -16.79 15.65 -3.30
N ASN A 529 -16.33 15.15 -4.46
CA ASN A 529 -16.58 13.79 -4.93
C ASN A 529 -15.44 12.81 -4.65
N MET A 530 -14.41 13.24 -3.90
CA MET A 530 -13.33 12.34 -3.51
C MET A 530 -13.90 11.21 -2.65
N LEU A 531 -13.61 9.96 -3.02
CA LEU A 531 -13.84 8.80 -2.18
C LEU A 531 -12.61 8.60 -1.31
N VAL A 532 -12.78 8.74 0.01
CA VAL A 532 -11.68 8.53 0.96
C VAL A 532 -11.72 7.07 1.40
N ASP A 533 -10.89 6.25 0.77
CA ASP A 533 -10.92 4.78 0.87
C ASP A 533 -10.00 4.20 1.94
N LYS A 534 -9.00 4.97 2.40
CA LYS A 534 -8.01 4.55 3.39
C LYS A 534 -7.43 5.71 4.20
N PRO A 535 -6.86 5.43 5.40
CA PRO A 535 -6.28 6.47 6.25
C PRO A 535 -4.91 6.95 5.78
N HIS A 536 -4.27 6.28 4.81
CA HIS A 536 -2.90 6.57 4.36
C HIS A 536 -1.88 6.65 5.51
N ASN A 537 -2.04 5.79 6.50
CA ASN A 537 -1.17 5.68 7.65
C ASN A 537 -1.36 4.28 8.26
N LEU A 538 -0.31 3.46 8.25
CA LEU A 538 -0.31 2.08 8.72
C LEU A 538 -0.78 1.97 10.18
N TYR A 539 -0.39 2.92 11.03
CA TYR A 539 -0.71 2.88 12.46
C TYR A 539 -2.18 3.25 12.70
N LEU A 540 -2.71 4.25 12.01
CA LEU A 540 -4.13 4.58 12.04
C LEU A 540 -4.97 3.48 11.41
N GLN A 541 -4.48 2.83 10.35
CA GLN A 541 -5.13 1.67 9.74
C GLN A 541 -5.31 0.56 10.79
N ILE A 542 -4.23 0.18 11.49
CA ILE A 542 -4.31 -0.86 12.54
C ILE A 542 -5.21 -0.41 13.70
N LEU A 543 -5.13 0.86 14.11
CA LEU A 543 -5.94 1.39 15.21
C LEU A 543 -7.43 1.36 14.90
N LEU A 544 -7.82 1.75 13.68
CA LEU A 544 -9.21 1.86 13.26
C LEU A 544 -9.78 0.51 12.83
N GLY A 545 -8.97 -0.33 12.19
CA GLY A 545 -9.36 -1.66 11.72
C GLY A 545 -9.41 -2.65 12.88
N GLU A 546 -8.29 -2.86 13.57
CA GLU A 546 -8.07 -3.95 14.52
C GLU A 546 -8.07 -3.52 15.99
N GLY A 547 -8.05 -2.21 16.26
CA GLY A 547 -8.14 -1.63 17.60
C GLY A 547 -6.79 -1.36 18.27
N CYS A 548 -6.84 -0.71 19.44
CA CYS A 548 -5.65 -0.23 20.14
C CYS A 548 -4.76 -1.37 20.66
N ILE A 549 -5.35 -2.50 21.06
CA ILE A 549 -4.60 -3.65 21.58
C ILE A 549 -3.80 -4.31 20.44
N ALA A 550 -4.40 -4.45 19.25
CA ALA A 550 -3.69 -4.92 18.07
C ALA A 550 -2.54 -3.97 17.68
N LEU A 551 -2.78 -2.66 17.69
CA LEU A 551 -1.72 -1.67 17.45
C LEU A 551 -0.56 -1.83 18.45
N LEU A 552 -0.85 -1.95 19.75
CA LEU A 552 0.18 -2.16 20.77
C LEU A 552 0.95 -3.47 20.58
N ALA A 553 0.28 -4.54 20.14
CA ALA A 553 0.92 -5.80 19.83
C ALA A 553 1.88 -5.67 18.61
N PHE A 554 1.44 -5.02 17.53
CA PHE A 554 2.29 -4.70 16.39
C PHE A 554 3.50 -3.85 16.81
N LEU A 555 3.27 -2.76 17.56
CA LEU A 555 4.32 -1.88 18.07
C LEU A 555 5.31 -2.63 18.95
N THR A 556 4.83 -3.57 19.78
CA THR A 556 5.69 -4.41 20.62
C THR A 556 6.67 -5.22 19.77
N ILE A 557 6.21 -5.87 18.69
CA ILE A 557 7.07 -6.64 17.78
C ILE A 557 8.16 -5.72 17.20
N VAL A 558 7.78 -4.58 16.63
CA VAL A 558 8.76 -3.72 15.94
C VAL A 558 9.70 -3.00 16.90
N ILE A 559 9.21 -2.52 18.05
CA ILE A 559 10.03 -1.83 19.05
C ILE A 559 11.06 -2.80 19.66
N LEU A 560 10.67 -4.03 20.01
CA LEU A 560 11.60 -5.03 20.53
C LEU A 560 12.72 -5.32 19.53
N TYR A 561 12.38 -5.45 18.24
CA TYR A 561 13.36 -5.68 17.19
C TYR A 561 14.32 -4.50 17.00
N LEU A 562 13.79 -3.28 16.88
CA LEU A 562 14.59 -2.07 16.69
C LEU A 562 15.51 -1.81 17.89
N PHE A 563 14.99 -1.99 19.11
CA PHE A 563 15.76 -1.83 20.33
C PHE A 563 16.90 -2.84 20.45
N ASP A 564 16.63 -4.10 20.10
CA ASP A 564 17.66 -5.13 20.05
C ASP A 564 18.75 -4.82 19.02
N SER A 565 18.35 -4.37 17.83
CA SER A 565 19.29 -3.93 16.78
C SER A 565 20.16 -2.76 17.24
N ILE A 566 19.59 -1.77 17.93
CA ILE A 566 20.37 -0.65 18.52
C ILE A 566 21.39 -1.19 19.51
N ARG A 567 20.97 -2.05 20.46
CA ARG A 567 21.86 -2.63 21.47
C ARG A 567 23.01 -3.44 20.86
N LEU A 568 22.74 -4.15 19.77
CA LEU A 568 23.73 -5.00 19.11
C LEU A 568 24.71 -4.21 18.25
N TYR A 569 24.23 -3.19 17.53
CA TYR A 569 24.97 -2.60 16.41
C TYR A 569 25.29 -1.11 16.54
N ALA A 570 24.61 -0.35 17.40
CA ALA A 570 24.80 1.09 17.45
C ALA A 570 26.21 1.48 17.91
N LEU A 571 26.76 2.52 17.28
CA LEU A 571 28.03 3.14 17.65
C LEU A 571 29.23 2.17 17.68
N LYS A 572 29.20 1.07 16.91
CA LYS A 572 30.36 0.19 16.75
C LYS A 572 31.38 0.82 15.79
N LYS A 573 32.67 0.56 16.04
CA LYS A 573 33.77 1.01 15.16
C LYS A 573 34.00 0.07 13.97
N THR A 574 33.64 -1.20 14.13
CA THR A 574 33.85 -2.27 13.15
C THR A 574 32.66 -3.23 13.20
N TYR A 575 32.34 -3.79 12.04
CA TYR A 575 31.21 -4.70 11.84
C TYR A 575 31.68 -5.96 11.14
N LEU A 576 31.17 -7.11 11.58
CA LEU A 576 31.30 -8.36 10.85
C LEU A 576 30.31 -8.39 9.67
N PRO A 577 30.55 -9.21 8.62
CA PRO A 577 29.63 -9.31 7.47
C PRO A 577 28.18 -9.60 7.87
N ARG A 578 27.96 -10.54 8.81
CA ARG A 578 26.64 -10.84 9.39
C ARG A 578 25.98 -9.66 10.11
N GLU A 579 26.77 -8.77 10.72
CA GLU A 579 26.27 -7.58 11.41
C GLU A 579 25.93 -6.46 10.42
N ILE A 580 26.69 -6.34 9.33
CA ILE A 580 26.35 -5.47 8.19
C ILE A 580 25.02 -5.92 7.57
N LEU A 581 24.84 -7.22 7.32
CA LEU A 581 23.60 -7.77 6.78
C LEU A 581 22.40 -7.51 7.70
N ALA A 582 22.55 -7.79 9.00
CA ALA A 582 21.50 -7.52 9.99
C ALA A 582 21.16 -6.02 10.10
N SER A 583 22.18 -5.16 10.11
CA SER A 583 21.99 -3.70 10.13
C SER A 583 21.30 -3.20 8.85
N ALA A 584 21.65 -3.74 7.68
CA ALA A 584 21.00 -3.39 6.42
C ALA A 584 19.50 -3.73 6.45
N ILE A 585 19.13 -4.94 6.91
CA ILE A 585 17.73 -5.35 7.06
C ILE A 585 17.01 -4.46 8.08
N CYS A 586 17.64 -4.16 9.22
CA CYS A 586 17.08 -3.23 10.22
C CYS A 586 16.75 -1.86 9.61
N LEU A 587 17.61 -1.35 8.72
CA LEU A 587 17.36 -0.07 8.04
C LEU A 587 16.23 -0.17 7.01
N GLY A 588 16.11 -1.28 6.28
CA GLY A 588 14.95 -1.53 5.42
C GLY A 588 13.62 -1.58 6.17
N ILE A 589 13.59 -2.28 7.32
CA ILE A 589 12.42 -2.31 8.22
C ILE A 589 12.09 -0.91 8.74
N THR A 590 13.10 -0.16 9.18
CA THR A 590 12.94 1.22 9.65
C THR A 590 12.39 2.13 8.55
N GLY A 591 12.84 1.91 7.30
CA GLY A 591 12.35 2.65 6.14
C GLY A 591 10.89 2.38 5.81
N TYR A 592 10.45 1.12 5.86
CA TYR A 592 9.03 0.78 5.71
C TYR A 592 8.16 1.39 6.82
N LEU A 593 8.61 1.31 8.08
CA LEU A 593 7.89 1.89 9.23
C LEU A 593 7.78 3.42 9.12
N GLY A 594 8.84 4.08 8.64
CA GLY A 594 8.83 5.51 8.34
C GLY A 594 7.87 5.87 7.21
N ALA A 595 7.87 5.08 6.12
CA ALA A 595 6.90 5.26 5.04
C ALA A 595 5.45 5.02 5.51
N GLY A 596 5.25 4.10 6.47
CA GLY A 596 3.97 3.79 7.10
C GLY A 596 3.32 4.95 7.87
N LEU A 597 4.04 6.04 8.14
CA LEU A 597 3.45 7.27 8.69
C LEU A 597 2.58 8.01 7.66
N PHE A 598 2.81 7.79 6.36
CA PHE A 598 2.14 8.48 5.24
C PHE A 598 1.58 7.52 4.19
N ASN A 599 1.63 6.21 4.48
CA ASN A 599 1.06 5.17 3.64
C ASN A 599 0.52 4.03 4.51
N ASP A 600 -0.47 3.35 3.99
CA ASP A 600 -1.10 2.15 4.54
C ASP A 600 -0.40 0.86 4.07
N SER A 601 -0.83 -0.29 4.60
CA SER A 601 -0.36 -1.60 4.15
C SER A 601 -0.95 -1.97 2.78
N VAL A 602 -0.26 -2.86 2.05
CA VAL A 602 -0.80 -3.50 0.85
C VAL A 602 -0.09 -4.83 0.61
N VAL A 603 -0.82 -5.82 0.08
CA VAL A 603 -0.30 -7.16 -0.26
C VAL A 603 0.92 -7.11 -1.20
N SER A 604 1.04 -6.05 -1.99
CA SER A 604 2.19 -5.86 -2.89
C SER A 604 3.53 -5.66 -2.18
N VAL A 605 3.54 -5.23 -0.91
CA VAL A 605 4.76 -4.84 -0.18
C VAL A 605 4.83 -5.48 1.21
N ALA A 606 3.71 -5.61 1.92
CA ALA A 606 3.66 -6.09 3.30
C ALA A 606 4.30 -7.48 3.50
N PRO A 607 4.11 -8.49 2.61
CA PRO A 607 4.79 -9.78 2.75
C PRO A 607 6.32 -9.65 2.83
N VAL A 608 6.92 -8.77 2.02
CA VAL A 608 8.37 -8.53 2.04
C VAL A 608 8.81 -7.95 3.38
N PHE A 609 8.06 -6.98 3.93
CA PHE A 609 8.32 -6.42 5.24
C PHE A 609 8.29 -7.50 6.34
N TRP A 610 7.23 -8.30 6.41
CA TRP A 610 7.05 -9.32 7.45
C TRP A 610 8.11 -10.43 7.37
N ILE A 611 8.47 -10.85 6.17
CA ILE A 611 9.55 -11.82 5.93
C ILE A 611 10.90 -11.28 6.42
N LEU A 612 11.24 -10.05 6.02
CA LEU A 612 12.51 -9.42 6.41
C LEU A 612 12.56 -9.14 7.92
N LEU A 613 11.43 -8.83 8.54
CA LEU A 613 11.33 -8.64 9.99
C LEU A 613 11.65 -9.96 10.72
N GLY A 614 11.05 -11.07 10.29
CA GLY A 614 11.32 -12.40 10.85
C GLY A 614 12.78 -12.81 10.69
N ALA A 615 13.34 -12.61 9.48
CA ALA A 615 14.75 -12.87 9.19
C ALA A 615 15.70 -11.98 10.02
N GLY A 616 15.36 -10.70 10.19
CA GLY A 616 16.13 -9.74 10.99
C GLY A 616 16.22 -10.13 12.46
N ILE A 617 15.11 -10.53 13.08
CA ILE A 617 15.11 -11.00 14.48
C ILE A 617 15.94 -12.29 14.60
N ALA A 618 15.84 -13.20 13.63
CA ALA A 618 16.63 -14.43 13.62
C ALA A 618 18.14 -14.17 13.53
N LEU A 619 18.56 -13.16 12.76
CA LEU A 619 19.95 -12.70 12.69
C LEU A 619 20.41 -12.04 13.99
N ASN A 620 19.59 -11.19 14.61
CA ASN A 620 19.94 -10.56 15.89
C ASN A 620 20.18 -11.60 16.99
N LEU A 621 19.33 -12.63 17.05
CA LEU A 621 19.51 -13.72 18.01
C LEU A 621 20.83 -14.49 17.78
N GLN A 622 21.20 -14.73 16.51
CA GLN A 622 22.46 -15.39 16.15
C GLN A 622 23.67 -14.53 16.55
N ASN A 623 23.66 -13.25 16.15
CA ASN A 623 24.72 -12.30 16.47
C ASN A 623 24.92 -12.15 17.98
N ARG A 624 23.83 -12.14 18.75
CA ARG A 624 23.90 -12.12 20.22
C ARG A 624 24.56 -13.36 20.80
N LYS A 625 24.16 -14.56 20.34
CA LYS A 625 24.73 -15.84 20.80
C LYS A 625 26.23 -15.91 20.51
N GLU A 626 26.64 -15.48 19.32
CA GLU A 626 28.06 -15.49 18.94
C GLU A 626 28.86 -14.46 19.75
N ARG A 627 28.32 -13.26 19.97
CA ARG A 627 28.96 -12.27 20.84
C ARG A 627 29.15 -12.75 22.28
N LEU A 628 28.18 -13.47 22.84
CA LEU A 628 28.29 -14.06 24.18
C LEU A 628 29.37 -15.15 24.22
N LYS A 629 29.49 -15.97 23.17
CA LYS A 629 30.57 -16.96 23.05
C LYS A 629 31.93 -16.30 23.01
N ASP A 630 32.08 -15.24 22.20
CA ASP A 630 33.33 -14.49 22.08
C ASP A 630 33.75 -13.88 23.44
N LEU A 631 32.78 -13.36 24.22
CA LEU A 631 33.04 -12.83 25.56
C LEU A 631 33.43 -13.93 26.56
N SER A 632 32.76 -15.09 26.52
CA SER A 632 33.08 -16.22 27.41
C SER A 632 34.43 -16.88 27.10
N GLN A 633 34.97 -16.68 25.89
CA GLN A 633 36.31 -17.14 25.51
C GLN A 633 37.40 -16.12 25.88
N GLN A 634 37.03 -14.89 26.24
CA GLN A 634 37.95 -13.81 26.63
C GLN A 634 38.02 -13.61 28.15
N SER A 635 37.02 -14.06 28.90
CA SER A 635 37.00 -14.16 30.38
C SER A 635 37.63 -15.46 30.84
#